data_AF-A0A8H6F783-F1
#
_entry.id   AF-A0A8H6F783-F1
#
_cell.length_a   1.000
_cell.length_b   1.000
_cell.length_c   1.000
_cell.angle_alpha   90.00
_cell.angle_beta   90.00
_cell.angle_gamma   90.00
#
_symmetry.space_group_name_H-M   'P 1'
#
loop_
_entity.id
_entity.type
_entity.pdbx_description
1 polymer ?
#
loop_
_entity_poly.entity_id
_entity_poly.type
_entity_poly.pdbx_seq_one_letter_code
_entity_poly.pdbx_strand_id
1 'polypeptide(L)'
;MSLKLVPQQRGIVHTYGFNLTAFEFTTDPSNISPNIILFVGGLGNGLLNIPYLPELADSASNEFQSTDGWGTSSLDRDTSELQSAIDISVQNVVVQGGILQAPVSDSEALSEREWILPQEYRKLTWGVPTSAYRFYSLASKRGDDDYFSSYLTQEDYTKSFGKVNKPLLVLYGSIDEFVPEYVDKENLVSTWKQSTSSQYWSEHSQIIKGATHNLGDGSDAGVIEHLVSVVKKFISDL
;
A
#
# COMPACT_ATOMS: atom_id res chain seq x y z
N MET A 1 7.31 12.55 -9.67
CA MET A 1 6.52 12.66 -10.89
C MET A 1 5.15 13.24 -10.54
N SER A 2 4.89 14.49 -10.94
CA SER A 2 3.58 15.12 -10.76
C SER A 2 2.49 14.32 -11.47
N LEU A 3 1.31 14.17 -10.86
CA LEU A 3 0.14 13.55 -11.51
C LEU A 3 -0.24 14.21 -12.84
N LYS A 4 0.19 15.47 -13.06
CA LYS A 4 0.03 16.18 -14.32
C LYS A 4 0.81 15.57 -15.49
N LEU A 5 1.82 14.75 -15.21
CA LEU A 5 2.69 14.11 -16.19
C LEU A 5 2.36 12.64 -16.41
N VAL A 6 1.42 12.08 -15.63
CA VAL A 6 0.97 10.71 -15.81
C VAL A 6 0.12 10.64 -17.10
N PRO A 7 0.51 9.83 -18.10
CA PRO A 7 -0.24 9.73 -19.35
C PRO A 7 -1.62 9.10 -19.09
N GLN A 8 -2.56 9.32 -20.02
CA GLN A 8 -3.86 8.66 -19.96
C GLN A 8 -3.69 7.13 -19.99
N GLN A 9 -4.35 6.44 -19.07
CA GLN A 9 -4.35 4.99 -18.97
C GLN A 9 -5.53 4.37 -19.74
N ARG A 10 -5.30 3.21 -20.35
CA ARG A 10 -6.33 2.39 -21.00
C ARG A 10 -6.49 1.09 -20.22
N GLY A 11 -7.72 0.60 -20.13
CA GLY A 11 -8.01 -0.54 -19.28
C GLY A 11 -9.48 -0.90 -19.19
N ILE A 12 -9.79 -1.85 -18.32
CA ILE A 12 -11.15 -2.31 -18.03
C ILE A 12 -11.56 -1.82 -16.64
N VAL A 13 -12.80 -1.35 -16.50
CA VAL A 13 -13.37 -1.05 -15.18
C VAL A 13 -14.28 -2.20 -14.78
N HIS A 14 -13.97 -2.82 -13.64
CA HIS A 14 -14.75 -3.88 -13.01
C HIS A 14 -15.61 -3.29 -11.90
N THR A 15 -16.86 -3.73 -11.80
CA THR A 15 -17.72 -3.45 -10.65
C THR A 15 -17.82 -4.71 -9.79
N TYR A 16 -17.40 -4.64 -8.54
CA TYR A 16 -17.39 -5.80 -7.63
C TYR A 16 -18.32 -5.63 -6.42
N GLY A 17 -19.01 -4.49 -6.33
CA GLY A 17 -20.00 -4.22 -5.30
C GLY A 17 -20.75 -2.93 -5.55
N PHE A 18 -21.74 -2.64 -4.71
CA PHE A 18 -22.46 -1.37 -4.78
C PHE A 18 -21.51 -0.20 -4.47
N ASN A 19 -21.27 0.66 -5.46
CA ASN A 19 -20.29 1.76 -5.45
C ASN A 19 -18.82 1.33 -5.29
N LEU A 20 -18.48 0.10 -5.67
CA LEU A 20 -17.10 -0.39 -5.61
C LEU A 20 -16.61 -0.77 -7.00
N THR A 21 -15.48 -0.16 -7.39
CA THR A 21 -14.86 -0.32 -8.70
C THR A 21 -13.39 -0.69 -8.61
N ALA A 22 -12.92 -1.43 -9.62
CA ALA A 22 -11.51 -1.75 -9.82
C ALA A 22 -11.13 -1.42 -11.27
N PHE A 23 -9.89 -0.96 -11.48
CA PHE A 23 -9.37 -0.67 -12.82
C PHE A 23 -8.24 -1.64 -13.17
N GLU A 24 -8.44 -2.39 -14.25
CA GLU A 24 -7.45 -3.28 -14.84
C GLU A 24 -6.62 -2.56 -15.88
N PHE A 25 -5.30 -2.58 -15.70
CA PHE A 25 -4.37 -2.11 -16.73
C PHE A 25 -4.20 -3.21 -17.77
N THR A 26 -4.83 -3.03 -18.93
CA THR A 26 -4.69 -3.96 -20.06
C THR A 26 -4.81 -3.22 -21.39
N THR A 27 -3.95 -3.61 -22.33
CA THR A 27 -4.04 -3.19 -23.73
C THR A 27 -4.83 -4.16 -24.60
N ASP A 28 -5.12 -5.36 -24.09
CA ASP A 28 -5.87 -6.41 -24.78
C ASP A 28 -6.93 -7.02 -23.86
N PRO A 29 -8.16 -6.50 -23.89
CA PRO A 29 -9.27 -7.01 -23.08
C PRO A 29 -9.67 -8.47 -23.38
N SER A 30 -9.18 -9.05 -24.48
CA SER A 30 -9.50 -10.43 -24.86
C SER A 30 -8.52 -11.45 -24.30
N ASN A 31 -7.38 -10.99 -23.78
CA ASN A 31 -6.33 -11.83 -23.22
C ASN A 31 -6.26 -11.65 -21.71
N ILE A 32 -7.08 -12.42 -20.99
CA ILE A 32 -7.13 -12.40 -19.53
C ILE A 32 -5.98 -13.27 -19.01
N SER A 33 -5.12 -12.68 -18.19
CA SER A 33 -4.08 -13.44 -17.51
C SER A 33 -4.61 -14.35 -16.41
N PRO A 34 -3.94 -15.50 -16.16
CA PRO A 34 -4.20 -16.31 -14.98
C PRO A 34 -3.74 -15.72 -13.64
N ASN A 35 -2.83 -14.73 -13.60
CA ASN A 35 -2.30 -14.14 -12.36
C ASN A 35 -2.68 -12.66 -12.24
N ILE A 36 -2.73 -12.14 -11.02
CA ILE A 36 -3.08 -10.73 -10.75
C ILE A 36 -2.17 -10.18 -9.66
N ILE A 37 -1.60 -8.98 -9.87
CA ILE A 37 -1.12 -8.13 -8.78
C ILE A 37 -2.25 -7.19 -8.40
N LEU A 38 -2.81 -7.39 -7.21
CA LEU A 38 -3.81 -6.49 -6.65
C LEU A 38 -3.11 -5.31 -5.97
N PHE A 39 -3.25 -4.13 -6.57
CA PHE A 39 -2.75 -2.90 -5.95
C PHE A 39 -3.82 -2.24 -5.08
N VAL A 40 -3.47 -1.93 -3.82
CA VAL A 40 -4.32 -1.21 -2.87
C VAL A 40 -3.65 0.11 -2.52
N GLY A 41 -4.29 1.22 -2.90
CA GLY A 41 -3.78 2.56 -2.61
C GLY A 41 -3.92 2.96 -1.14
N GLY A 42 -3.19 3.99 -0.74
CA GLY A 42 -3.28 4.57 0.59
C GLY A 42 -4.62 5.27 0.86
N LEU A 43 -4.85 5.68 2.11
CA LEU A 43 -6.07 6.37 2.52
C LEU A 43 -6.31 7.63 1.66
N GLY A 44 -7.51 7.74 1.07
CA GLY A 44 -7.86 8.87 0.20
C GLY A 44 -7.25 8.82 -1.20
N ASN A 45 -6.52 7.76 -1.56
CA ASN A 45 -6.18 7.51 -2.95
C ASN A 45 -7.43 7.05 -3.73
N GLY A 46 -7.54 7.50 -4.98
CA GLY A 46 -8.57 7.06 -5.92
C GLY A 46 -7.94 6.41 -7.14
N LEU A 47 -8.75 6.06 -8.13
CA LEU A 47 -8.27 5.47 -9.39
C LEU A 47 -7.12 6.28 -10.01
N LEU A 48 -6.00 5.60 -10.30
CA LEU A 48 -4.89 6.10 -11.12
C LEU A 48 -4.10 7.28 -10.55
N ASN A 49 -4.17 7.54 -9.25
CA ASN A 49 -3.57 8.72 -8.64
C ASN A 49 -2.22 8.46 -7.94
N ILE A 50 -1.56 7.36 -8.27
CA ILE A 50 -0.23 7.01 -7.79
C ILE A 50 0.75 6.97 -8.97
N PRO A 51 1.84 7.77 -8.96
CA PRO A 51 2.61 8.03 -10.17
C PRO A 51 3.33 6.82 -10.78
N TYR A 52 3.72 5.84 -9.98
CA TYR A 52 4.47 4.67 -10.47
C TYR A 52 3.59 3.54 -11.01
N LEU A 53 2.26 3.60 -10.81
CA LEU A 53 1.36 2.50 -11.21
C LEU A 53 1.39 2.20 -12.72
N PRO A 54 1.39 3.20 -13.63
CA PRO A 54 1.47 2.93 -15.06
C PRO A 54 2.76 2.21 -15.45
N GLU A 55 3.90 2.66 -14.94
CA GLU A 55 5.19 2.05 -15.27
C GLU A 55 5.31 0.63 -14.69
N LEU A 56 4.74 0.42 -13.49
CA LEU A 56 4.61 -0.90 -12.90
C LEU A 56 3.74 -1.81 -13.76
N ALA A 57 2.56 -1.34 -14.19
CA ALA A 57 1.65 -2.11 -15.04
C ALA A 57 2.24 -2.42 -16.41
N ASP A 58 2.85 -1.44 -17.09
CA ASP A 58 3.52 -1.59 -18.38
C ASP A 58 4.68 -2.58 -18.29
N SER A 59 5.48 -2.49 -17.22
CA SER A 59 6.61 -3.39 -17.00
C SER A 59 6.20 -4.82 -16.67
N ALA A 60 4.94 -4.99 -16.29
CA ALA A 60 4.39 -6.25 -15.87
C ALA A 60 3.56 -6.94 -16.98
N SER A 61 2.90 -6.22 -17.91
CA SER A 61 1.92 -6.70 -18.93
C SER A 61 2.09 -8.18 -19.35
N ASN A 62 1.11 -9.10 -19.24
CA ASN A 62 -0.34 -9.09 -19.56
C ASN A 62 -1.33 -9.30 -18.37
N GLU A 63 -1.01 -8.97 -17.11
CA GLU A 63 -1.60 -9.67 -15.95
C GLU A 63 -2.12 -8.86 -14.74
N PHE A 64 -2.67 -7.63 -14.83
CA PHE A 64 -2.78 -6.79 -13.60
C PHE A 64 -4.05 -5.95 -13.40
N GLN A 65 -4.59 -6.01 -12.17
CA GLN A 65 -5.79 -5.28 -11.72
C GLN A 65 -5.52 -4.43 -10.46
N SER A 66 -6.06 -3.21 -10.41
CA SER A 66 -5.94 -2.30 -9.26
C SER A 66 -7.29 -2.09 -8.57
N THR A 67 -7.29 -1.88 -7.25
CA THR A 67 -8.47 -1.54 -6.43
C THR A 67 -8.44 -0.11 -5.90
N ASP A 68 -9.62 0.42 -5.58
CA ASP A 68 -9.83 1.76 -5.03
C ASP A 68 -9.40 1.92 -3.57
N GLY A 69 -9.14 3.17 -3.18
CA GLY A 69 -8.73 3.52 -1.83
C GLY A 69 -9.89 3.76 -0.85
N TRP A 70 -9.52 3.71 0.42
CA TRP A 70 -10.40 3.63 1.59
C TRP A 70 -10.37 4.97 2.35
N GLY A 71 -11.40 5.31 3.11
CA GLY A 71 -11.47 6.63 3.75
C GLY A 71 -12.43 6.76 4.94
N THR A 72 -13.62 6.17 4.82
CA THR A 72 -14.68 6.29 5.83
C THR A 72 -14.99 4.98 6.57
N SER A 73 -14.29 3.90 6.26
CA SER A 73 -14.53 2.51 6.70
C SER A 73 -13.61 2.07 7.86
N SER A 74 -13.65 0.78 8.22
CA SER A 74 -12.77 0.12 9.19
C SER A 74 -11.95 -0.97 8.50
N LEU A 75 -10.83 -1.39 9.10
CA LEU A 75 -9.97 -2.43 8.52
C LEU A 75 -10.69 -3.76 8.25
N ASP A 76 -11.60 -4.17 9.13
CA ASP A 76 -12.41 -5.39 8.91
C ASP A 76 -13.27 -5.29 7.65
N ARG A 77 -13.82 -4.10 7.41
CA ARG A 77 -14.64 -3.85 6.23
C ARG A 77 -13.77 -3.73 4.98
N ASP A 78 -12.64 -3.05 5.06
CA ASP A 78 -11.65 -2.97 3.97
C ASP A 78 -11.20 -4.39 3.56
N THR A 79 -10.90 -5.25 4.55
CA THR A 79 -10.55 -6.66 4.33
C THR A 79 -11.68 -7.45 3.64
N SER A 80 -12.93 -7.22 4.06
CA SER A 80 -14.10 -7.89 3.46
C SER A 80 -14.36 -7.45 2.02
N GLU A 81 -14.15 -6.16 1.73
CA GLU A 81 -14.33 -5.60 0.39
C GLU A 81 -13.19 -6.02 -0.55
N LEU A 82 -11.95 -6.11 -0.04
CA LEU A 82 -10.81 -6.72 -0.77
C LEU A 82 -11.08 -8.19 -1.10
N GLN A 83 -11.61 -8.97 -0.16
CA GLN A 83 -12.00 -10.36 -0.43
C GLN A 83 -13.07 -10.43 -1.54
N SER A 84 -14.04 -9.50 -1.54
CA SER A 84 -15.08 -9.44 -2.57
C SER A 84 -14.52 -9.09 -3.95
N ALA A 85 -13.50 -8.21 -4.02
CA ALA A 85 -12.81 -7.89 -5.26
C ALA A 85 -12.04 -9.11 -5.81
N ILE A 86 -11.36 -9.85 -4.92
CA ILE A 86 -10.63 -11.08 -5.26
C ILE A 86 -11.59 -12.14 -5.83
N ASP A 87 -12.75 -12.34 -5.20
CA ASP A 87 -13.72 -13.38 -5.59
C ASP A 87 -14.35 -13.13 -6.99
N ILE A 88 -14.45 -11.88 -7.42
CA ILE A 88 -15.08 -11.48 -8.70
C ILE A 88 -14.07 -11.46 -9.85
N SER A 89 -12.81 -11.15 -9.57
CA SER A 89 -11.79 -10.92 -10.58
C SER A 89 -11.41 -12.19 -11.35
N VAL A 90 -11.36 -13.35 -10.68
CA VAL A 90 -11.21 -14.69 -11.28
C VAL A 90 -11.75 -15.73 -10.28
N GLN A 91 -12.53 -16.73 -10.72
CA GLN A 91 -12.90 -17.81 -9.79
C GLN A 91 -11.64 -18.59 -9.34
N ASN A 92 -11.39 -18.67 -8.03
CA ASN A 92 -10.26 -19.33 -7.36
C ASN A 92 -8.91 -18.57 -7.36
N VAL A 93 -8.89 -17.30 -6.99
CA VAL A 93 -7.63 -16.60 -6.69
C VAL A 93 -7.06 -17.08 -5.35
N VAL A 94 -5.79 -17.46 -5.35
CA VAL A 94 -5.00 -17.73 -4.15
C VAL A 94 -4.03 -16.57 -3.98
N VAL A 95 -3.93 -15.94 -2.81
CA VAL A 95 -2.88 -14.94 -2.58
C VAL A 95 -1.52 -15.64 -2.50
N GLN A 96 -0.61 -15.33 -3.44
CA GLN A 96 0.76 -15.87 -3.47
C GLN A 96 1.75 -15.04 -2.65
N GLY A 97 1.53 -13.73 -2.49
CA GLY A 97 2.40 -12.84 -1.73
C GLY A 97 1.83 -11.44 -1.54
N GLY A 98 2.50 -10.63 -0.71
CA GLY A 98 2.14 -9.23 -0.44
C GLY A 98 3.33 -8.29 -0.65
N ILE A 99 3.06 -7.07 -1.11
CA ILE A 99 4.06 -6.00 -1.26
C ILE A 99 3.58 -4.81 -0.43
N LEU A 100 4.42 -4.33 0.48
CA LEU A 100 4.20 -3.07 1.21
C LEU A 100 5.18 -2.02 0.67
N GLN A 101 4.63 -1.01 0.00
CA GLN A 101 5.39 0.14 -0.49
C GLN A 101 5.14 1.32 0.47
N ALA A 102 6.23 1.85 1.03
CA ALA A 102 6.23 2.93 2.03
C ALA A 102 5.19 2.76 3.17
N PRO A 103 5.22 1.64 3.92
CA PRO A 103 4.39 1.51 5.12
C PRO A 103 4.88 2.48 6.21
N VAL A 104 4.08 3.53 6.48
CA VAL A 104 4.34 4.56 7.50
C VAL A 104 3.25 4.51 8.57
N SER A 105 3.60 4.80 9.81
CA SER A 105 2.62 4.91 10.88
C SER A 105 1.90 6.25 10.84
N ASP A 106 0.58 6.21 10.69
CA ASP A 106 -0.26 7.39 10.85
C ASP A 106 -0.26 7.91 12.29
N SER A 107 -0.06 7.07 13.31
CA SER A 107 -0.04 7.55 14.70
C SER A 107 1.23 8.34 15.03
N GLU A 108 2.31 8.10 14.28
CA GLU A 108 3.53 8.91 14.34
C GLU A 108 3.47 10.11 13.40
N ALA A 109 2.63 10.06 12.36
CA ALA A 109 2.44 11.16 11.41
C ALA A 109 1.37 12.17 11.85
N LEU A 110 0.38 11.77 12.65
CA LEU A 110 -0.81 12.56 13.00
C LEU A 110 -0.77 13.14 14.43
N SER A 111 -1.59 14.19 14.65
CA SER A 111 -1.86 14.79 15.97
C SER A 111 -3.38 14.84 16.27
N GLU A 112 -3.78 14.63 17.55
CA GLU A 112 -5.08 14.13 18.10
C GLU A 112 -6.49 14.77 17.78
N ARG A 113 -7.57 13.99 18.10
CA ARG A 113 -9.08 14.13 18.23
C ARG A 113 -10.03 14.33 16.99
N GLU A 114 -11.37 14.10 16.92
CA GLU A 114 -12.47 13.19 17.42
C GLU A 114 -13.80 13.47 16.58
N TRP A 115 -14.73 12.50 16.36
CA TRP A 115 -15.91 12.50 15.41
C TRP A 115 -15.62 12.80 13.92
N ILE A 116 -16.56 12.65 12.95
CA ILE A 116 -16.23 12.92 11.52
C ILE A 116 -15.60 14.30 11.49
N LEU A 117 -14.33 14.37 11.09
CA LEU A 117 -13.55 15.59 11.26
C LEU A 117 -14.33 16.75 10.62
N PRO A 118 -14.73 17.76 11.42
CA PRO A 118 -15.28 18.98 10.87
C PRO A 118 -14.36 19.49 9.77
N GLN A 119 -14.91 20.13 8.73
CA GLN A 119 -14.11 20.50 7.55
C GLN A 119 -12.81 21.24 7.90
N GLU A 120 -12.84 22.07 8.95
CA GLU A 120 -11.68 22.80 9.47
C GLU A 120 -10.54 21.90 9.98
N TYR A 121 -10.86 20.70 10.50
CA TYR A 121 -9.88 19.74 11.03
C TYR A 121 -9.49 18.64 10.03
N ARG A 122 -10.09 18.57 8.84
CA ARG A 122 -9.70 17.57 7.80
C ARG A 122 -8.26 17.70 7.34
N LYS A 123 -7.60 18.85 7.60
CA LYS A 123 -6.16 19.00 7.37
C LYS A 123 -5.32 17.98 8.15
N LEU A 124 -5.84 17.50 9.30
CA LEU A 124 -5.23 16.45 10.10
C LEU A 124 -5.29 15.07 9.42
N THR A 125 -6.08 14.90 8.37
CA THR A 125 -6.16 13.65 7.59
C THR A 125 -5.99 13.95 6.10
N TRP A 126 -5.13 14.92 5.77
CA TRP A 126 -4.80 15.32 4.39
C TRP A 126 -6.01 15.67 3.52
N GLY A 127 -7.08 16.17 4.13
CA GLY A 127 -8.33 16.54 3.46
C GLY A 127 -9.30 15.38 3.26
N VAL A 128 -8.94 14.16 3.67
CA VAL A 128 -9.78 12.96 3.55
C VAL A 128 -10.94 13.06 4.56
N PRO A 129 -12.20 12.87 4.12
CA PRO A 129 -13.31 12.72 5.05
C PRO A 129 -13.11 11.46 5.92
N THR A 130 -12.75 11.66 7.18
CA THR A 130 -12.41 10.57 8.10
C THR A 130 -13.44 10.50 9.21
N SER A 131 -13.90 9.28 9.54
CA SER A 131 -14.85 9.05 10.63
C SER A 131 -14.20 9.20 12.00
N ALA A 132 -15.02 9.33 13.05
CA ALA A 132 -14.59 9.34 14.45
C ALA A 132 -13.63 8.18 14.76
N TYR A 133 -14.12 7.00 14.41
CA TYR A 133 -13.46 5.74 14.64
C TYR A 133 -12.15 5.67 13.86
N ARG A 134 -12.20 5.97 12.55
CA ARG A 134 -11.01 5.88 11.71
C ARG A 134 -9.94 6.88 12.15
N PHE A 135 -10.34 8.10 12.51
CA PHE A 135 -9.39 9.07 13.07
C PHE A 135 -8.76 8.57 14.37
N TYR A 136 -9.56 8.07 15.31
CA TYR A 136 -9.04 7.53 16.57
C TYR A 136 -8.09 6.35 16.32
N SER A 137 -8.45 5.47 15.40
CA SER A 137 -7.66 4.31 15.00
C SER A 137 -6.31 4.70 14.41
N LEU A 138 -6.27 5.74 13.56
CA LEU A 138 -5.05 6.28 12.94
C LEU A 138 -4.17 7.04 13.95
N ALA A 139 -4.76 7.88 14.81
CA ALA A 139 -4.01 8.79 15.67
C ALA A 139 -3.59 8.19 17.03
N SER A 140 -4.26 7.13 17.48
CA SER A 140 -4.00 6.57 18.82
C SER A 140 -2.81 5.64 18.82
N LYS A 141 -2.03 5.67 19.90
CA LYS A 141 -1.00 4.67 20.11
C LYS A 141 -1.62 3.29 20.26
N ARG A 142 -1.14 2.31 19.48
CA ARG A 142 -1.72 0.97 19.38
C ARG A 142 -3.20 1.00 19.00
N GLY A 143 -3.61 1.99 18.22
CA GLY A 143 -4.91 2.00 17.55
C GLY A 143 -5.00 0.88 16.51
N ASP A 144 -6.19 0.62 15.97
CA ASP A 144 -6.37 -0.52 15.07
C ASP A 144 -5.56 -0.39 13.78
N ASP A 145 -5.19 0.82 13.35
CA ASP A 145 -4.34 1.09 12.17
C ASP A 145 -2.83 1.13 12.48
N ASP A 146 -2.44 1.03 13.75
CA ASP A 146 -1.06 1.23 14.19
C ASP A 146 -0.19 -0.03 14.01
N TYR A 147 0.16 -0.34 12.77
CA TYR A 147 0.97 -1.51 12.41
C TYR A 147 2.46 -1.23 12.28
N PHE A 148 2.86 0.04 12.16
CA PHE A 148 4.20 0.40 11.66
C PHE A 148 4.99 1.32 12.61
N SER A 149 4.44 1.68 13.77
CA SER A 149 5.08 2.65 14.66
C SER A 149 6.39 2.18 15.26
N SER A 150 7.38 3.07 15.28
CA SER A 150 8.71 2.80 15.84
C SER A 150 8.73 2.44 17.33
N TYR A 151 7.71 2.83 18.10
CA TYR A 151 7.58 2.49 19.52
C TYR A 151 6.93 1.12 19.80
N LEU A 152 6.43 0.43 18.77
CA LEU A 152 5.84 -0.90 18.94
C LEU A 152 6.92 -1.90 19.32
N THR A 153 6.53 -2.83 20.20
CA THR A 153 7.43 -3.84 20.73
C THR A 153 7.49 -5.06 19.82
N GLN A 154 8.47 -5.93 20.05
CA GLN A 154 8.54 -7.25 19.40
C GLN A 154 7.25 -8.07 19.61
N GLU A 155 6.60 -7.95 20.77
CA GLU A 155 5.32 -8.64 21.04
C GLU A 155 4.18 -8.07 20.18
N ASP A 156 4.13 -6.74 20.01
CA ASP A 156 3.18 -6.07 19.14
C ASP A 156 3.35 -6.56 17.69
N TYR A 157 4.60 -6.56 17.18
CA TYR A 157 4.91 -7.04 15.83
C TYR A 157 4.70 -8.55 15.63
N THR A 158 4.81 -9.36 16.68
CA THR A 158 4.46 -10.79 16.61
C THR A 158 2.96 -10.99 16.37
N LYS A 159 2.11 -10.06 16.83
CA LYS A 159 0.65 -10.10 16.59
C LYS A 159 0.28 -9.66 15.17
N SER A 160 1.14 -8.91 14.48
CA SER A 160 0.96 -8.47 13.10
C SER A 160 1.87 -9.22 12.12
N PHE A 161 3.12 -8.80 11.96
CA PHE A 161 4.12 -9.41 11.08
C PHE A 161 4.37 -10.90 11.37
N GLY A 162 4.21 -11.33 12.63
CA GLY A 162 4.30 -12.75 13.01
C GLY A 162 3.14 -13.62 12.51
N LYS A 163 2.08 -13.02 11.97
CA LYS A 163 0.94 -13.71 11.35
C LYS A 163 1.09 -13.86 9.83
N VAL A 164 2.07 -13.20 9.23
CA VAL A 164 2.35 -13.31 7.80
C VAL A 164 2.70 -14.77 7.47
N ASN A 165 1.93 -15.35 6.56
CA ASN A 165 2.05 -16.75 6.15
C ASN A 165 2.24 -16.92 4.63
N LYS A 166 2.62 -15.84 3.95
CA LYS A 166 2.90 -15.76 2.51
C LYS A 166 4.11 -14.86 2.28
N PRO A 167 4.90 -15.08 1.21
CA PRO A 167 5.97 -14.19 0.81
C PRO A 167 5.59 -12.70 0.90
N LEU A 168 6.44 -11.90 1.53
CA LEU A 168 6.25 -10.48 1.81
C LEU A 168 7.48 -9.70 1.36
N LEU A 169 7.25 -8.71 0.49
CA LEU A 169 8.24 -7.72 0.08
C LEU A 169 7.96 -6.38 0.76
N VAL A 170 8.95 -5.81 1.45
CA VAL A 170 8.85 -4.47 2.04
C VAL A 170 9.81 -3.50 1.33
N LEU A 171 9.26 -2.43 0.76
CA LEU A 171 10.03 -1.38 0.06
C LEU A 171 9.79 -0.03 0.73
N TYR A 172 10.79 0.48 1.44
CA TYR A 172 10.67 1.70 2.24
C TYR A 172 11.43 2.87 1.59
N GLY A 173 10.84 4.06 1.45
CA GLY A 173 11.56 5.25 0.98
C GLY A 173 12.58 5.81 2.00
N SER A 174 13.85 5.97 1.60
CA SER A 174 14.88 6.49 2.52
C SER A 174 14.62 7.94 2.93
N ILE A 175 14.05 8.74 2.03
CA ILE A 175 13.73 10.16 2.26
C ILE A 175 12.21 10.41 2.32
N ASP A 176 11.45 9.37 2.70
CA ASP A 176 10.02 9.47 2.97
C ASP A 176 9.72 10.59 3.98
N GLU A 177 8.97 11.58 3.50
CA GLU A 177 8.65 12.85 4.15
C GLU A 177 7.59 12.74 5.25
N PHE A 178 6.87 11.61 5.32
CA PHE A 178 5.89 11.35 6.38
C PHE A 178 6.50 10.64 7.58
N VAL A 179 7.74 10.16 7.47
CA VAL A 179 8.45 9.54 8.59
C VAL A 179 9.17 10.60 9.41
N PRO A 180 8.90 10.70 10.73
CA PRO A 180 9.62 11.63 11.59
C PRO A 180 11.13 11.39 11.62
N GLU A 181 11.92 12.47 11.73
CA GLU A 181 13.40 12.40 11.74
C GLU A 181 13.98 11.53 12.86
N TYR A 182 13.25 11.31 13.96
CA TYR A 182 13.72 10.49 15.08
C TYR A 182 13.64 8.99 14.80
N VAL A 183 12.93 8.55 13.76
CA VAL A 183 12.73 7.14 13.45
C VAL A 183 13.94 6.57 12.72
N ASP A 184 14.58 5.57 13.34
CA ASP A 184 15.61 4.74 12.71
C ASP A 184 14.93 3.70 11.80
N LYS A 185 14.86 4.01 10.50
CA LYS A 185 14.17 3.17 9.49
C LYS A 185 14.85 1.81 9.35
N GLU A 186 16.17 1.77 9.40
CA GLU A 186 16.98 0.56 9.30
C GLU A 186 16.67 -0.39 10.45
N ASN A 187 16.66 0.13 11.68
CA ASN A 187 16.31 -0.65 12.86
C ASN A 187 14.82 -1.07 12.87
N LEU A 188 13.93 -0.19 12.42
CA LEU A 188 12.50 -0.46 12.30
C LEU A 188 12.22 -1.63 11.35
N VAL A 189 12.73 -1.55 10.11
CA VAL A 189 12.58 -2.62 9.11
C VAL A 189 13.27 -3.91 9.56
N SER A 190 14.43 -3.81 10.24
CA SER A 190 15.10 -4.97 10.84
C SER A 190 14.22 -5.66 11.89
N THR A 191 13.49 -4.90 12.70
CA THR A 191 12.55 -5.43 13.69
C THR A 191 11.37 -6.14 13.01
N TRP A 192 10.86 -5.60 11.91
CA TRP A 192 9.83 -6.27 11.12
C TRP A 192 10.35 -7.59 10.54
N LYS A 193 11.55 -7.59 9.95
CA LYS A 193 12.21 -8.80 9.43
C LYS A 193 12.34 -9.88 10.52
N GLN A 194 12.73 -9.50 11.73
CA GLN A 194 12.86 -10.44 12.86
C GLN A 194 11.51 -10.97 13.36
N SER A 195 10.44 -10.20 13.16
CA SER A 195 9.08 -10.55 13.56
C SER A 195 8.36 -11.42 12.53
N THR A 196 8.79 -11.40 11.28
CA THR A 196 8.27 -12.25 10.19
C THR A 196 9.06 -13.56 10.11
N SER A 197 8.38 -14.66 9.81
CA SER A 197 9.06 -15.93 9.51
C SER A 197 10.04 -15.73 8.34
N SER A 198 11.28 -16.22 8.49
CA SER A 198 12.31 -16.12 7.44
C SER A 198 11.92 -16.83 6.15
N GLN A 199 10.96 -17.77 6.18
CA GLN A 199 10.38 -18.39 5.00
C GLN A 199 9.59 -17.39 4.14
N TYR A 200 9.01 -16.36 4.76
CA TYR A 200 8.08 -15.44 4.13
C TYR A 200 8.69 -14.05 3.91
N TRP A 201 9.73 -13.66 4.63
CA TRP A 201 10.40 -12.40 4.36
C TRP A 201 11.20 -12.46 3.05
N SER A 202 10.91 -11.58 2.09
CA SER A 202 11.69 -11.48 0.86
C SER A 202 13.07 -10.89 1.11
N GLU A 203 14.10 -11.55 0.59
CA GLU A 203 15.48 -11.03 0.59
C GLU A 203 15.66 -9.79 -0.30
N HIS A 204 14.68 -9.47 -1.15
CA HIS A 204 14.66 -8.23 -1.93
C HIS A 204 14.08 -7.03 -1.16
N SER A 205 13.59 -7.23 0.07
CA SER A 205 13.07 -6.15 0.91
C SER A 205 14.18 -5.18 1.29
N GLN A 206 13.93 -3.87 1.14
CA GLN A 206 14.96 -2.86 1.30
C GLN A 206 14.41 -1.45 1.54
N ILE A 207 15.29 -0.59 2.05
CA ILE A 207 15.11 0.86 2.05
C ILE A 207 15.67 1.39 0.72
N ILE A 208 14.79 1.92 -0.13
CA ILE A 208 15.14 2.49 -1.43
C ILE A 208 15.77 3.86 -1.20
N LYS A 209 17.07 3.95 -1.48
CA LYS A 209 17.83 5.19 -1.38
C LYS A 209 17.27 6.24 -2.36
N GLY A 210 17.10 7.46 -1.87
CA GLY A 210 16.62 8.60 -2.66
C GLY A 210 15.12 8.57 -2.94
N ALA A 211 14.36 7.63 -2.39
CA ALA A 211 12.91 7.56 -2.60
C ALA A 211 12.12 8.30 -1.52
N THR A 212 11.24 9.19 -1.96
CA THR A 212 10.14 9.79 -1.18
C THR A 212 8.97 8.81 -1.05
N HIS A 213 7.95 9.16 -0.27
CA HIS A 213 6.85 8.25 0.08
C HIS A 213 6.18 7.61 -1.14
N ASN A 214 5.86 8.41 -2.15
CA ASN A 214 5.20 7.99 -3.38
C ASN A 214 6.16 7.80 -4.57
N LEU A 215 7.48 7.81 -4.32
CA LEU A 215 8.55 7.80 -5.33
C LEU A 215 8.43 8.96 -6.35
N GLY A 216 7.70 9.99 -5.95
CA GLY A 216 7.23 11.06 -6.80
C GLY A 216 8.17 12.25 -6.81
N ASP A 217 7.62 13.43 -6.60
CA ASP A 217 8.42 14.65 -6.59
C ASP A 217 9.33 14.66 -5.36
N GLY A 218 10.58 15.08 -5.53
CA GLY A 218 11.61 15.02 -4.49
C GLY A 218 12.42 13.72 -4.45
N SER A 219 11.99 12.68 -5.18
CA SER A 219 12.80 11.46 -5.34
C SER A 219 13.96 11.63 -6.33
N ASP A 220 15.02 10.86 -6.12
CA ASP A 220 16.14 10.73 -7.05
C ASP A 220 15.69 10.11 -8.39
N ALA A 221 16.39 10.43 -9.47
CA ALA A 221 16.12 9.80 -10.77
C ALA A 221 16.44 8.30 -10.72
N GLY A 222 15.59 7.47 -11.34
CA GLY A 222 15.80 6.01 -11.39
C GLY A 222 15.12 5.22 -10.28
N VAL A 223 14.48 5.86 -9.28
CA VAL A 223 13.89 5.13 -8.16
C VAL A 223 12.68 4.29 -8.56
N ILE A 224 11.90 4.73 -9.55
CA ILE A 224 10.72 3.99 -10.04
C ILE A 224 11.20 2.76 -10.81
N GLU A 225 12.15 2.93 -11.72
CA GLU A 225 12.78 1.85 -12.49
C GLU A 225 13.41 0.83 -11.54
N HIS A 226 14.05 1.30 -10.47
CA HIS A 226 14.61 0.44 -9.43
C HIS A 226 13.51 -0.36 -8.71
N LEU A 227 12.45 0.31 -8.22
CA LEU A 227 11.31 -0.34 -7.57
C LEU A 227 10.69 -1.40 -8.47
N VAL A 228 10.43 -1.06 -9.73
CA VAL A 228 9.88 -1.99 -10.73
C VAL A 228 10.79 -3.20 -10.90
N SER A 229 12.12 -2.99 -11.00
CA SER A 229 13.06 -4.10 -11.13
C SER A 229 13.04 -5.05 -9.93
N VAL A 230 12.81 -4.51 -8.73
CA VAL A 230 12.80 -5.27 -7.47
C VAL A 230 11.50 -6.05 -7.34
N VAL A 231 10.36 -5.42 -7.65
CA VAL A 231 9.05 -6.07 -7.70
C VAL A 231 9.06 -7.23 -8.69
N LYS A 232 9.63 -7.05 -9.89
CA LYS A 232 9.75 -8.12 -10.89
C LYS A 232 10.58 -9.31 -10.40
N LYS A 233 11.68 -9.06 -9.69
CA LYS A 233 12.49 -10.13 -9.08
C LYS A 233 11.69 -10.90 -8.04
N PHE A 234 11.02 -10.19 -7.13
CA PHE A 234 10.18 -10.82 -6.12
C PHE A 234 9.09 -11.69 -6.73
N ILE A 235 8.37 -11.19 -7.73
CA ILE A 235 7.32 -11.96 -8.42
C ILE A 235 7.90 -13.20 -9.11
N SER A 236 9.11 -13.10 -9.68
CA SER A 236 9.76 -14.25 -10.33
C SER A 236 10.17 -15.35 -9.35
N ASP A 237 10.26 -15.04 -8.05
CA ASP A 237 10.63 -15.99 -6.99
C ASP A 237 9.39 -16.68 -6.35
N LEU A 238 8.16 -16.26 -6.69
CA LEU A 238 6.90 -16.84 -6.18
C LEU A 238 6.50 -18.12 -6.92
#